data_AF-A0A8B7C8U6-F1
#
_entry.id   AF-A0A8B7C8U6-F1
#
_cell.length_a   1.000
_cell.length_b   1.000
_cell.length_c   1.000
_cell.angle_alpha   90.00
_cell.angle_beta   90.00
_cell.angle_gamma   90.00
#
_symmetry.space_group_name_H-M   'P 1'
#
loop_
_entity.id
_entity.type
_entity.pdbx_description
1 polymer ?
#
loop_
_entity_poly.entity_id
_entity_poly.type
_entity_poly.pdbx_seq_one_letter_code
_entity_poly.pdbx_strand_id
1 'polypeptide(L)'
;MQRDQSKLGLGINPVVSAGATIFRQLKKSRKSSLAGSSTGGAVLLFFLIVLLLGAFISARWINDSDIRSITATATETQILIVTPTTTLQQAPPPQPLPPKPKPKQKPKPKPKPLIIPFSCPTGNQNLTDICPSTPLPPPLSDDASLPPSPSCPGYFRWIHEDLRPWKSTGITQEMVERARRTANFRLVILDGRAYVEYYRPSFQTRDVFTLWGILQLLRRYPGRIPDLELMFDTVDWPVILARDYRCRNASAPPPLFRYCANDLTLDIVFPDWSFWGWPEINIKPWEALQRELKEGNERVRWMDREPYAYWKGNPVVAPTRQDLLKCNVSEAYDWNARLYAQDWFKETTGGFKESDLASQCIHRYKIYIEGTTWSVSEKYILACDSLTLLVNPRFYDFFTRGLMPVQHYWPVQSDNKCRSIKFAVDWGNSHKQKAHAIGKEASSFIQEKLKMEYVYDYMFHLLSEYAKLLRYKPTRPPNAVELCSEYMACPAEGLEKKFMMDSMVKSPHDSAPCTLPPPFSPVELKISARRKTNAIKQVEFWEQRAWESQKSRPMQ
;
A
#
# COMPACT_ATOMS: atom_id res chain seq x y z
N MET A 1 -41.50 -7.19 -24.26
CA MET A 1 -40.68 -7.11 -25.47
C MET A 1 -39.39 -7.88 -25.19
N GLN A 2 -39.33 -9.14 -25.61
CA GLN A 2 -38.19 -10.04 -25.39
C GLN A 2 -36.93 -9.43 -26.02
N ARG A 3 -35.84 -9.32 -25.26
CA ARG A 3 -34.51 -9.05 -25.80
C ARG A 3 -33.64 -10.28 -25.67
N ASP A 4 -33.25 -10.73 -26.85
CA ASP A 4 -32.35 -11.81 -27.21
C ASP A 4 -31.05 -11.82 -26.39
N GLN A 5 -30.73 -12.99 -25.84
CA GLN A 5 -29.40 -13.36 -25.41
C GLN A 5 -28.66 -13.97 -26.60
N SER A 6 -27.76 -13.23 -27.23
CA SER A 6 -26.61 -13.83 -27.94
C SER A 6 -25.58 -12.78 -28.33
N LYS A 7 -24.35 -12.97 -27.83
CA LYS A 7 -23.04 -12.77 -28.50
C LYS A 7 -21.94 -12.48 -27.49
N LEU A 8 -21.45 -13.55 -26.87
CA LEU A 8 -20.04 -13.68 -26.53
C LEU A 8 -19.29 -14.00 -27.84
N GLY A 9 -18.43 -13.09 -28.26
CA GLY A 9 -17.55 -13.25 -29.43
C GLY A 9 -16.19 -12.67 -29.10
N LEU A 10 -15.32 -13.52 -28.55
CA LEU A 10 -13.88 -13.31 -28.41
C LEU A 10 -13.23 -13.24 -29.80
N GLY A 11 -12.35 -12.26 -30.00
CA GLY A 11 -11.51 -12.17 -31.20
C GLY A 11 -10.30 -11.28 -30.96
N ILE A 12 -9.26 -11.83 -30.35
CA ILE A 12 -7.92 -11.23 -30.34
C ILE A 12 -7.08 -12.04 -31.34
N ASN A 13 -6.71 -11.42 -32.46
CA ASN A 13 -5.72 -11.96 -33.39
C ASN A 13 -4.30 -11.55 -32.95
N PRO A 14 -3.31 -12.45 -33.06
CA PRO A 14 -1.92 -12.17 -32.72
C PRO A 14 -1.20 -11.46 -33.88
N VAL A 15 -0.53 -10.35 -33.59
CA VAL A 15 0.43 -9.75 -34.55
C VAL A 15 1.76 -10.48 -34.43
N VAL A 16 2.12 -11.16 -35.51
CA VAL A 16 3.40 -11.84 -35.72
C VAL A 16 4.50 -10.82 -35.98
N SER A 17 5.62 -11.01 -35.28
CA SER A 17 6.90 -10.33 -35.47
C SER A 17 7.60 -10.83 -36.74
N ALA A 18 8.16 -9.91 -37.53
CA ALA A 18 9.05 -10.23 -38.63
C ALA A 18 10.29 -9.31 -38.62
N GLY A 19 11.47 -9.93 -38.71
CA GLY A 19 12.59 -9.35 -39.46
C GLY A 19 13.80 -8.88 -38.65
N ALA A 20 14.79 -9.76 -38.53
CA ALA A 20 16.16 -9.46 -38.11
C ALA A 20 17.03 -8.93 -39.28
N THR A 21 18.29 -8.60 -38.94
CA THR A 21 19.49 -8.31 -39.78
C THR A 21 19.71 -6.81 -40.03
N ILE A 22 20.84 -6.16 -39.69
CA ILE A 22 22.19 -6.34 -40.26
C ILE A 22 23.28 -5.82 -39.29
N PHE A 23 24.33 -6.64 -39.14
CA PHE A 23 25.64 -6.31 -38.56
C PHE A 23 26.57 -5.81 -39.69
N ARG A 24 27.32 -4.72 -39.50
CA ARG A 24 28.62 -4.55 -40.18
C ARG A 24 29.58 -3.57 -39.47
N GLN A 25 30.72 -4.14 -39.09
CA GLN A 25 32.10 -3.64 -39.04
C GLN A 25 32.48 -2.31 -38.35
N LEU A 26 33.49 -2.41 -37.48
CA LEU A 26 34.77 -1.69 -37.63
C LEU A 26 35.91 -2.44 -36.91
N LYS A 27 36.94 -2.82 -37.68
CA LYS A 27 38.20 -3.42 -37.21
C LYS A 27 39.36 -2.67 -37.88
N LYS A 28 40.16 -1.93 -37.11
CA LYS A 28 41.64 -1.75 -37.23
C LYS A 28 42.06 -0.40 -36.61
N SER A 29 42.91 -0.46 -35.60
CA SER A 29 44.31 -0.03 -35.76
C SER A 29 45.13 -0.55 -34.58
N ARG A 30 46.28 -1.15 -34.89
CA ARG A 30 47.30 -1.62 -33.94
C ARG A 30 48.64 -1.24 -34.55
N LYS A 31 49.47 -0.53 -33.77
CA LYS A 31 50.94 -0.30 -33.83
C LYS A 31 51.19 0.81 -32.80
N SER A 32 52.19 0.86 -31.93
CA SER A 32 53.46 0.17 -31.60
C SER A 32 53.80 0.70 -30.17
N SER A 33 54.55 0.07 -29.27
CA SER A 33 55.98 -0.27 -29.33
C SER A 33 56.38 -1.02 -28.05
N LEU A 34 57.46 -1.81 -28.12
CA LEU A 34 58.17 -2.42 -26.99
C LEU A 34 59.09 -1.39 -26.30
N ALA A 35 59.31 -1.50 -24.99
CA ALA A 35 60.63 -1.70 -24.33
C ALA A 35 60.63 -1.36 -22.82
N GLY A 36 61.19 -2.27 -21.99
CA GLY A 36 61.77 -2.03 -20.64
C GLY A 36 60.81 -1.60 -19.52
N SER A 37 60.97 -1.90 -18.23
CA SER A 37 62.07 -2.49 -17.46
C SER A 37 61.52 -3.08 -16.14
N SER A 38 62.24 -4.06 -15.60
CA SER A 38 62.04 -4.73 -14.31
C SER A 38 62.05 -3.77 -13.10
N THR A 39 60.88 -3.50 -12.50
CA THR A 39 60.75 -2.97 -11.12
C THR A 39 59.44 -3.43 -10.42
N GLY A 40 58.88 -4.58 -10.78
CA GLY A 40 57.58 -5.04 -10.26
C GLY A 40 57.61 -5.79 -8.92
N GLY A 41 58.76 -6.35 -8.52
CA GLY A 41 58.84 -7.25 -7.37
C GLY A 41 58.82 -6.57 -5.99
N ALA A 42 59.46 -5.41 -5.86
CA ALA A 42 59.60 -4.74 -4.56
C ALA A 42 58.34 -3.96 -4.14
N VAL A 43 57.57 -3.43 -5.10
CA VAL A 43 56.34 -2.66 -4.83
C VAL A 43 55.20 -3.58 -4.39
N LEU A 44 55.11 -4.80 -4.96
CA LEU A 44 54.10 -5.78 -4.57
C LEU A 44 54.32 -6.32 -3.15
N LEU A 45 55.59 -6.54 -2.75
CA LEU A 45 55.92 -7.02 -1.40
C LEU A 45 55.62 -5.97 -0.34
N PHE A 46 55.87 -4.68 -0.63
CA PHE A 46 55.58 -3.59 0.30
C PHE A 46 54.06 -3.39 0.49
N PHE A 47 53.27 -3.49 -0.59
CA PHE A 47 51.81 -3.42 -0.50
C PHE A 47 51.18 -4.58 0.29
N LEU A 48 51.74 -5.79 0.17
CA LEU A 48 51.29 -6.96 0.94
C LEU A 48 51.60 -6.84 2.44
N ILE A 49 52.75 -6.27 2.80
CA ILE A 49 53.12 -6.04 4.21
C ILE A 49 52.25 -4.95 4.84
N VAL A 50 51.93 -3.88 4.11
CA VAL A 50 51.02 -2.82 4.60
C VAL A 50 49.57 -3.33 4.74
N LEU A 51 49.11 -4.21 3.83
CA LEU A 51 47.78 -4.83 3.95
C LEU A 51 47.69 -5.81 5.14
N LEU A 52 48.75 -6.58 5.41
CA LEU A 52 48.79 -7.50 6.55
C LEU A 52 48.90 -6.75 7.89
N LEU A 53 49.67 -5.65 7.97
CA LEU A 53 49.73 -4.80 9.15
C LEU A 53 48.41 -4.01 9.37
N GLY A 54 47.75 -3.56 8.30
CA GLY A 54 46.44 -2.92 8.37
C GLY A 54 45.32 -3.88 8.83
N ALA A 55 45.39 -5.15 8.43
CA ALA A 55 44.49 -6.20 8.91
C ALA A 55 44.74 -6.56 10.39
N PHE A 56 46.00 -6.51 10.86
CA PHE A 56 46.33 -6.81 12.25
C PHE A 56 45.98 -5.67 13.23
N ILE A 57 46.01 -4.41 12.77
CA ILE A 57 45.59 -3.25 13.57
C ILE A 57 44.05 -3.12 13.61
N SER A 58 43.34 -3.51 12.55
CA SER A 58 41.86 -3.52 12.52
C SER A 58 41.23 -4.70 13.28
N ALA A 59 41.95 -5.82 13.43
CA ALA A 59 41.48 -6.96 14.23
C ALA A 59 41.62 -6.79 15.75
N ARG A 60 42.29 -5.72 16.23
CA ARG A 60 42.45 -5.42 17.67
C ARG A 60 41.53 -4.31 18.21
N TRP A 61 40.63 -3.78 17.40
CA TRP A 61 39.70 -2.70 17.79
C TRP A 61 38.23 -3.01 17.52
N ILE A 62 37.84 -4.28 17.68
CA ILE A 62 36.43 -4.65 17.84
C ILE A 62 36.35 -5.43 19.14
N ASN A 63 36.17 -4.67 20.24
CA ASN A 63 35.90 -5.24 21.55
C ASN A 63 34.38 -5.40 21.71
N ASP A 64 33.95 -6.45 22.39
CA ASP A 64 32.54 -6.86 22.62
C ASP A 64 31.67 -5.78 23.31
N SER A 65 32.26 -4.65 23.70
CA SER A 65 31.61 -3.49 24.30
C SER A 65 30.84 -2.59 23.30
N ASP A 66 31.22 -2.54 22.02
CA ASP A 66 30.58 -1.62 21.05
C ASP A 66 29.24 -2.14 20.53
N ILE A 67 29.00 -3.45 20.61
CA ILE A 67 27.72 -4.06 20.22
C ILE A 67 26.67 -3.92 21.34
N ARG A 68 27.09 -3.86 22.62
CA ARG A 68 26.17 -3.61 23.75
C ARG A 68 25.66 -2.17 23.81
N SER A 69 26.43 -1.21 23.30
CA SER A 69 26.07 0.23 23.24
C SER A 69 24.83 0.51 22.37
N ILE A 70 24.68 -0.20 21.24
CA ILE A 70 23.54 -0.02 20.32
C ILE A 70 22.23 -0.58 20.91
N THR A 71 22.33 -1.58 21.78
CA THR A 71 21.17 -2.14 22.50
C THR A 71 20.79 -1.37 23.78
N ALA A 72 21.68 -0.55 24.33
CA ALA A 72 21.41 0.18 25.57
C ALA A 72 20.67 1.53 25.36
N THR A 73 20.74 2.13 24.16
CA THR A 73 20.09 3.43 23.88
C THR A 73 18.59 3.33 23.57
N ALA A 74 18.01 2.12 23.55
CA ALA A 74 16.60 1.88 23.27
C ALA A 74 15.73 1.67 24.53
N THR A 75 16.31 1.75 25.74
CA THR A 75 15.56 1.58 26.99
C THR A 75 16.15 2.47 28.10
N GLU A 76 15.84 3.76 28.03
CA GLU A 76 15.88 4.63 29.20
C GLU A 76 14.57 5.42 29.27
N THR A 77 13.60 4.88 30.01
CA THR A 77 12.61 5.70 30.72
C THR A 77 12.77 5.32 32.18
N GLN A 78 13.25 6.29 32.97
CA GLN A 78 13.66 6.14 34.35
C GLN A 78 12.55 5.52 35.21
N ILE A 79 12.82 4.37 35.83
CA ILE A 79 12.10 3.90 37.00
C ILE A 79 13.00 4.20 38.20
N LEU A 80 12.65 5.21 38.97
CA LEU A 80 13.22 5.49 40.28
C LEU A 80 12.69 4.44 41.26
N ILE A 81 13.48 3.42 41.56
CA ILE A 81 13.26 2.50 42.69
C ILE A 81 14.21 2.91 43.81
N VAL A 82 13.64 3.49 44.87
CA VAL A 82 14.33 3.73 46.14
C VAL A 82 14.29 2.43 46.95
N THR A 83 15.47 1.90 47.29
CA THR A 83 15.64 0.82 48.28
C THR A 83 15.40 1.36 49.70
N PRO A 84 14.70 0.62 50.58
CA PRO A 84 14.46 1.05 51.94
C PRO A 84 15.63 0.64 52.86
N THR A 85 16.22 1.63 53.53
CA THR A 85 17.08 1.43 54.70
C THR A 85 16.20 1.36 55.94
N THR A 86 16.30 0.26 56.69
CA THR A 86 15.60 0.05 57.95
C THR A 86 16.23 0.93 59.04
N THR A 87 15.49 1.93 59.51
CA THR A 87 15.80 2.64 60.76
C THR A 87 14.54 2.70 61.62
N LEU A 88 14.63 2.14 62.82
CA LEU A 88 13.59 2.18 63.86
C LEU A 88 13.31 3.63 64.26
N GLN A 89 12.10 4.13 63.98
CA GLN A 89 11.58 5.37 64.58
C GLN A 89 10.11 5.22 64.99
N GLN A 90 9.82 5.81 66.15
CA GLN A 90 8.61 5.68 66.96
C GLN A 90 7.33 6.17 66.29
N ALA A 91 6.19 5.60 66.73
CA ALA A 91 4.86 5.87 66.19
C ALA A 91 4.39 7.33 66.38
N PRO A 92 3.89 8.01 65.33
CA PRO A 92 3.17 9.27 65.45
C PRO A 92 1.68 9.05 65.79
N PRO A 93 1.00 10.06 66.37
CA PRO A 93 -0.40 9.95 66.80
C PRO A 93 -1.39 9.89 65.62
N PRO A 94 -2.60 9.35 65.82
CA PRO A 94 -3.55 9.07 64.74
C PRO A 94 -4.08 10.35 64.07
N GLN A 95 -3.95 10.42 62.74
CA GLN A 95 -4.51 11.48 61.91
C GLN A 95 -6.02 11.29 61.65
N PRO A 96 -6.80 12.38 61.43
CA PRO A 96 -8.22 12.30 61.12
C PRO A 96 -8.49 11.67 59.74
N LEU A 97 -9.59 10.92 59.65
CA LEU A 97 -10.07 10.27 58.42
C LEU A 97 -10.18 11.24 57.23
N PRO A 98 -9.84 10.79 56.00
CA PRO A 98 -9.97 11.61 54.80
C PRO A 98 -11.43 11.94 54.47
N PRO A 99 -11.71 13.11 53.90
CA PRO A 99 -13.07 13.49 53.51
C PRO A 99 -13.60 12.56 52.42
N LYS A 100 -14.88 12.19 52.55
CA LYS A 100 -15.60 11.31 51.62
C LYS A 100 -15.44 11.77 50.15
N PRO A 101 -15.28 10.83 49.20
CA PRO A 101 -15.21 11.15 47.78
C PRO A 101 -16.51 11.82 47.32
N LYS A 102 -16.37 12.94 46.59
CA LYS A 102 -17.49 13.60 45.92
C LYS A 102 -18.20 12.59 44.99
N PRO A 103 -19.53 12.66 44.83
CA PRO A 103 -20.25 11.76 43.93
C PRO A 103 -19.69 11.88 42.52
N LYS A 104 -19.28 10.74 41.93
CA LYS A 104 -18.98 10.67 40.49
C LYS A 104 -20.21 11.16 39.75
N GLN A 105 -20.08 12.27 38.99
CA GLN A 105 -21.10 12.65 38.02
C GLN A 105 -21.35 11.44 37.12
N LYS A 106 -22.62 11.02 37.03
CA LYS A 106 -23.03 10.01 36.05
C LYS A 106 -22.53 10.47 34.68
N PRO A 107 -21.83 9.63 33.90
CA PRO A 107 -21.49 10.00 32.53
C PRO A 107 -22.79 10.38 31.82
N LYS A 108 -22.83 11.58 31.23
CA LYS A 108 -23.96 12.00 30.40
C LYS A 108 -24.22 10.88 29.38
N PRO A 109 -25.48 10.47 29.16
CA PRO A 109 -25.78 9.45 28.16
C PRO A 109 -25.21 9.93 26.83
N LYS A 110 -24.34 9.13 26.22
CA LYS A 110 -23.86 9.40 24.86
C LYS A 110 -25.09 9.56 23.96
N PRO A 111 -25.19 10.61 23.15
CA PRO A 111 -26.25 10.73 22.16
C PRO A 111 -26.31 9.45 21.33
N LYS A 112 -27.52 8.94 21.06
CA LYS A 112 -27.66 7.81 20.13
C LYS A 112 -27.08 8.24 18.78
N PRO A 113 -26.22 7.42 18.14
CA PRO A 113 -25.63 7.80 16.86
C PRO A 113 -26.74 8.03 15.83
N LEU A 114 -26.61 9.11 15.06
CA LEU A 114 -27.55 9.42 13.98
C LEU A 114 -27.49 8.28 12.96
N ILE A 115 -28.61 7.59 12.77
CA ILE A 115 -28.72 6.57 11.72
C ILE A 115 -29.06 7.27 10.42
N ILE A 116 -28.25 7.08 9.39
CA ILE A 116 -28.51 7.61 8.07
C ILE A 116 -29.56 6.73 7.40
N PRO A 117 -30.75 7.25 7.07
CA PRO A 117 -31.77 6.46 6.41
C PRO A 117 -31.26 5.94 5.05
N PHE A 118 -31.74 4.76 4.68
CA PHE A 118 -31.54 4.18 3.36
C PHE A 118 -32.82 3.44 3.01
N SER A 119 -33.42 3.76 1.87
CA SER A 119 -34.67 3.15 1.41
C SER A 119 -34.68 3.09 -0.10
N CYS A 120 -35.00 1.93 -0.65
CA CYS A 120 -35.21 1.79 -2.09
C CYS A 120 -36.66 2.11 -2.45
N PRO A 121 -36.88 2.85 -3.56
CA PRO A 121 -38.23 3.10 -4.07
C PRO A 121 -39.00 1.80 -4.27
N THR A 122 -40.27 1.80 -3.87
CA THR A 122 -41.23 0.73 -4.19
C THR A 122 -42.06 1.13 -5.41
N GLY A 123 -41.97 0.37 -6.51
CA GLY A 123 -42.75 0.57 -7.75
C GLY A 123 -41.98 1.29 -8.88
N ASN A 124 -42.69 1.72 -9.94
CA ASN A 124 -42.14 2.41 -11.12
C ASN A 124 -41.81 3.90 -10.84
N GLN A 125 -41.17 4.22 -9.72
CA GLN A 125 -40.67 5.59 -9.52
C GLN A 125 -39.47 5.83 -10.46
N ASN A 126 -39.44 6.99 -11.12
CA ASN A 126 -38.35 7.34 -12.03
C ASN A 126 -37.02 7.39 -11.27
N LEU A 127 -35.97 6.80 -11.84
CA LEU A 127 -34.61 6.81 -11.27
C LEU A 127 -34.07 8.23 -10.99
N THR A 128 -34.64 9.25 -11.62
CA THR A 128 -34.23 10.66 -11.50
C THR A 128 -34.51 11.27 -10.12
N ASP A 129 -35.46 10.72 -9.34
CA ASP A 129 -35.84 11.25 -8.03
C ASP A 129 -35.38 10.36 -6.86
N ILE A 130 -34.45 9.43 -7.11
CA ILE A 130 -33.98 8.48 -6.10
C ILE A 130 -33.13 9.14 -5.02
N CYS A 131 -32.40 10.20 -5.36
CA CYS A 131 -31.51 10.85 -4.41
C CYS A 131 -32.25 11.77 -3.45
N PRO A 132 -31.91 11.76 -2.14
CA PRO A 132 -32.56 12.63 -1.16
C PRO A 132 -32.53 14.10 -1.57
N SER A 133 -33.68 14.77 -1.47
CA SER A 133 -33.80 16.19 -1.82
C SER A 133 -33.06 17.12 -0.86
N THR A 134 -32.68 16.65 0.33
CA THR A 134 -31.90 17.42 1.31
C THR A 134 -30.58 16.72 1.60
N PRO A 135 -29.43 17.42 1.58
CA PRO A 135 -28.15 16.83 1.99
C PRO A 135 -28.20 16.38 3.45
N LEU A 136 -27.36 15.39 3.77
CA LEU A 136 -27.17 14.96 5.16
C LEU A 136 -26.66 16.14 6.01
N PRO A 137 -27.34 16.49 7.11
CA PRO A 137 -26.85 17.57 7.96
C PRO A 137 -25.50 17.16 8.59
N PRO A 138 -24.58 18.11 8.77
CA PRO A 138 -23.38 17.86 9.55
C PRO A 138 -23.76 17.44 10.99
N PRO A 139 -22.92 16.65 11.68
CA PRO A 139 -23.21 16.26 13.05
C PRO A 139 -23.37 17.50 13.95
N LEU A 140 -24.33 17.48 14.87
CA LEU A 140 -24.64 18.58 15.80
C LEU A 140 -23.52 18.89 16.82
N SER A 141 -22.43 18.11 16.84
CA SER A 141 -21.33 18.29 17.78
C SER A 141 -20.37 19.37 17.29
N ASP A 142 -20.25 20.47 18.03
CA ASP A 142 -19.17 21.43 17.87
C ASP A 142 -17.81 20.71 17.97
N ASP A 143 -16.95 20.90 16.95
CA ASP A 143 -15.58 20.35 16.89
C ASP A 143 -14.78 20.67 18.17
N ALA A 144 -15.14 21.74 18.89
CA ALA A 144 -14.53 22.19 20.14
C ALA A 144 -14.77 21.29 21.37
N SER A 145 -15.68 20.30 21.29
CA SER A 145 -16.03 19.41 22.40
C SER A 145 -15.58 17.95 22.22
N LEU A 146 -14.94 17.65 21.08
CA LEU A 146 -14.48 16.31 20.74
C LEU A 146 -13.11 16.00 21.36
N PRO A 147 -12.87 14.75 21.80
CA PRO A 147 -11.53 14.35 22.26
C PRO A 147 -10.49 14.56 21.15
N PRO A 148 -9.24 14.91 21.50
CA PRO A 148 -8.19 15.14 20.52
C PRO A 148 -8.03 13.91 19.63
N SER A 149 -8.20 14.11 18.33
CA SER A 149 -8.12 13.02 17.35
C SER A 149 -6.68 12.50 17.29
N PRO A 150 -6.48 11.16 17.23
CA PRO A 150 -5.14 10.61 17.11
C PRO A 150 -4.43 11.16 15.86
N SER A 151 -3.10 11.19 15.88
CA SER A 151 -2.33 11.51 14.67
C SER A 151 -2.57 10.44 13.60
N CYS A 152 -2.71 10.85 12.34
CA CYS A 152 -2.86 9.90 11.25
C CYS A 152 -1.58 9.05 11.07
N PRO A 153 -1.70 7.84 10.49
CA PRO A 153 -0.54 7.04 10.10
C PRO A 153 0.48 7.83 9.26
N GLY A 154 1.77 7.54 9.46
CA GLY A 154 2.85 8.31 8.85
C GLY A 154 2.83 8.35 7.31
N TYR A 155 2.19 7.39 6.65
CA TYR A 155 2.06 7.39 5.18
C TYR A 155 1.14 8.51 4.66
N PHE A 156 0.29 9.11 5.51
CA PHE A 156 -0.53 10.27 5.11
C PHE A 156 0.31 11.49 4.73
N ARG A 157 1.54 11.58 5.24
CA ARG A 157 2.48 12.67 4.89
C ARG A 157 2.78 12.71 3.39
N TRP A 158 2.60 11.60 2.67
CA TRP A 158 2.78 11.54 1.22
C TRP A 158 1.70 12.29 0.42
N ILE A 159 0.53 12.60 1.00
CA ILE A 159 -0.47 13.49 0.39
C ILE A 159 0.18 14.83 -0.01
N HIS A 160 1.03 15.38 0.86
CA HIS A 160 1.74 16.62 0.59
C HIS A 160 2.69 16.52 -0.61
N GLU A 161 3.34 15.37 -0.79
CA GLU A 161 4.26 15.14 -1.90
C GLU A 161 3.52 14.91 -3.22
N ASP A 162 2.40 14.19 -3.18
CA ASP A 162 1.56 13.94 -4.35
C ASP A 162 0.92 15.23 -4.86
N LEU A 163 0.52 16.13 -3.95
CA LEU A 163 -0.06 17.43 -4.29
C LEU A 163 0.98 18.55 -4.49
N ARG A 164 2.26 18.29 -4.18
CA ARG A 164 3.36 19.26 -4.28
C ARG A 164 3.45 19.96 -5.65
N PRO A 165 3.23 19.30 -6.81
CA PRO A 165 3.34 19.96 -8.11
C PRO A 165 2.46 21.20 -8.28
N TRP A 166 1.36 21.30 -7.52
CA TRP A 166 0.40 22.40 -7.61
C TRP A 166 0.47 23.36 -6.42
N LYS A 167 1.37 23.15 -5.47
CA LYS A 167 1.41 23.91 -4.21
C LYS A 167 1.60 25.42 -4.43
N SER A 168 2.42 25.83 -5.39
CA SER A 168 2.70 27.24 -5.67
C SER A 168 1.76 27.85 -6.70
N THR A 169 1.32 27.08 -7.70
CA THR A 169 0.49 27.58 -8.80
C THR A 169 -1.00 27.48 -8.53
N GLY A 170 -1.41 26.56 -7.66
CA GLY A 170 -2.77 26.04 -7.62
C GLY A 170 -3.14 25.24 -8.87
N ILE A 171 -4.42 24.89 -8.95
CA ILE A 171 -5.06 24.09 -10.00
C ILE A 171 -6.11 24.95 -10.68
N THR A 172 -5.95 25.20 -11.97
CA THR A 172 -6.95 25.91 -12.79
C THR A 172 -7.92 24.94 -13.42
N GLN A 173 -9.09 25.44 -13.86
CA GLN A 173 -10.08 24.64 -14.57
C GLN A 173 -9.51 24.03 -15.86
N GLU A 174 -8.69 24.79 -16.60
CA GLU A 174 -8.02 24.30 -17.80
C GLU A 174 -7.12 23.08 -17.50
N MET A 175 -6.41 23.09 -16.37
CA MET A 175 -5.55 21.96 -15.98
C MET A 175 -6.36 20.71 -15.69
N VAL A 176 -7.52 20.84 -15.04
CA VAL A 176 -8.44 19.72 -14.79
C VAL A 176 -9.00 19.20 -16.11
N GLU A 177 -9.42 20.07 -17.04
CA GLU A 177 -9.93 19.64 -18.34
C GLU A 177 -8.85 18.89 -19.16
N ARG A 178 -7.57 19.25 -19.05
CA ARG A 178 -6.47 18.51 -19.71
C ARG A 178 -6.35 17.05 -19.23
N ALA A 179 -6.73 16.73 -17.99
CA ALA A 179 -6.74 15.34 -17.48
C ALA A 179 -7.85 14.48 -18.10
N ARG A 180 -8.89 15.08 -18.70
CA ARG A 180 -9.96 14.37 -19.42
C ARG A 180 -9.44 13.44 -20.51
N ARG A 181 -8.26 13.74 -21.07
CA ARG A 181 -7.63 12.94 -22.13
C ARG A 181 -7.57 11.45 -21.80
N THR A 182 -7.34 11.07 -20.54
CA THR A 182 -7.29 9.64 -20.14
C THR A 182 -8.38 9.25 -19.15
N ALA A 183 -8.98 10.20 -18.43
CA ALA A 183 -10.00 9.94 -17.42
C ALA A 183 -11.16 9.07 -17.91
N ASN A 184 -11.61 8.17 -17.02
CA ASN A 184 -12.84 7.41 -17.20
C ASN A 184 -14.06 8.23 -16.79
N PHE A 185 -13.95 9.03 -15.73
CA PHE A 185 -15.02 9.91 -15.27
C PHE A 185 -14.47 11.21 -14.67
N ARG A 186 -15.31 12.24 -14.70
CA ARG A 186 -15.20 13.46 -13.90
C ARG A 186 -16.15 13.36 -12.73
N LEU A 187 -15.67 13.69 -11.54
CA LEU A 187 -16.47 13.78 -10.32
C LEU A 187 -16.48 15.22 -9.85
N VAL A 188 -17.65 15.71 -9.46
CA VAL A 188 -17.83 17.00 -8.79
C VAL A 188 -18.58 16.78 -7.48
N ILE A 189 -18.04 17.31 -6.39
CA ILE A 189 -18.74 17.38 -5.11
C ILE A 189 -19.16 18.84 -4.93
N LEU A 190 -20.46 19.08 -4.73
CA LEU A 190 -21.03 20.41 -4.46
C LEU A 190 -22.03 20.31 -3.32
N ASP A 191 -21.86 21.13 -2.28
CA ASP A 191 -22.77 21.20 -1.13
C ASP A 191 -23.05 19.80 -0.54
N GLY A 192 -22.01 18.96 -0.45
CA GLY A 192 -22.10 17.59 0.07
C GLY A 192 -22.76 16.56 -0.85
N ARG A 193 -23.08 16.92 -2.10
CA ARG A 193 -23.64 16.02 -3.13
C ARG A 193 -22.58 15.65 -4.16
N ALA A 194 -22.63 14.42 -4.67
CA ALA A 194 -21.73 13.94 -5.71
C ALA A 194 -22.43 13.94 -7.08
N TYR A 195 -21.72 14.43 -8.10
CA TYR A 195 -22.16 14.41 -9.49
C TYR A 195 -21.07 13.80 -10.36
N VAL A 196 -21.42 12.89 -11.25
CA VAL A 196 -20.46 12.21 -12.12
C VAL A 196 -20.80 12.43 -13.59
N GLU A 197 -19.79 12.73 -14.39
CA GLU A 197 -19.87 12.69 -15.85
C GLU A 197 -18.93 11.57 -16.33
N TYR A 198 -19.49 10.54 -16.97
CA TYR A 198 -18.71 9.43 -17.52
C TYR A 198 -18.16 9.79 -18.90
N TYR A 199 -16.89 9.51 -19.14
CA TYR A 199 -16.24 9.69 -20.43
C TYR A 199 -15.94 8.37 -21.13
N ARG A 200 -15.57 7.33 -20.37
CA ARG A 200 -15.18 6.03 -20.92
C ARG A 200 -15.54 4.91 -19.96
N PRO A 201 -15.88 3.71 -20.48
CA PRO A 201 -16.12 2.55 -19.62
C PRO A 201 -14.88 2.23 -18.79
N SER A 202 -15.09 1.85 -17.54
CA SER A 202 -14.05 1.26 -16.70
C SER A 202 -13.91 -0.24 -16.98
N PHE A 203 -12.75 -0.79 -16.66
CA PHE A 203 -12.60 -2.25 -16.62
C PHE A 203 -13.35 -2.76 -15.39
N GLN A 204 -14.33 -3.65 -15.58
CA GLN A 204 -15.10 -4.22 -14.46
C GLN A 204 -15.77 -3.11 -13.61
N THR A 205 -16.20 -3.41 -12.38
CA THR A 205 -16.86 -2.46 -11.47
C THR A 205 -15.89 -1.52 -10.73
N ARG A 206 -14.74 -1.20 -11.31
CA ARG A 206 -13.72 -0.38 -10.61
C ARG A 206 -14.21 1.03 -10.36
N ASP A 207 -14.78 1.69 -11.36
CA ASP A 207 -15.45 2.99 -11.22
C ASP A 207 -16.62 2.92 -10.23
N VAL A 208 -17.47 1.90 -10.35
CA VAL A 208 -18.63 1.68 -9.46
C VAL A 208 -18.21 1.66 -7.99
N PHE A 209 -17.23 0.83 -7.61
CA PHE A 209 -16.81 0.74 -6.20
C PHE A 209 -15.93 1.91 -5.74
N THR A 210 -15.27 2.61 -6.67
CA THR A 210 -14.59 3.88 -6.36
C THR A 210 -15.59 4.98 -6.01
N LEU A 211 -16.63 5.14 -6.84
CA LEU A 211 -17.70 6.11 -6.61
C LEU A 211 -18.51 5.74 -5.36
N TRP A 212 -18.80 4.45 -5.16
CA TRP A 212 -19.43 3.96 -3.93
C TRP A 212 -18.63 4.37 -2.68
N GLY A 213 -17.31 4.18 -2.72
CA GLY A 213 -16.43 4.56 -1.62
C GLY A 213 -16.46 6.06 -1.30
N ILE A 214 -16.51 6.90 -2.33
CA ILE A 214 -16.67 8.35 -2.18
C ILE A 214 -18.03 8.71 -1.58
N LEU A 215 -19.12 8.05 -1.99
CA LEU A 215 -20.42 8.25 -1.34
C LEU A 215 -20.39 7.83 0.13
N GLN A 216 -19.68 6.75 0.47
CA GLN A 216 -19.51 6.33 1.86
C GLN A 216 -18.69 7.35 2.67
N LEU A 217 -17.70 7.99 2.04
CA LEU A 217 -16.97 9.11 2.65
C LEU A 217 -17.92 10.28 2.96
N LEU A 218 -18.79 10.67 2.01
CA LEU A 218 -19.78 11.73 2.20
C LEU A 218 -20.79 11.40 3.31
N ARG A 219 -21.19 10.12 3.43
CA ARG A 219 -22.03 9.65 4.54
C ARG A 219 -21.31 9.68 5.88
N ARG A 220 -20.00 9.37 5.88
CA ARG A 220 -19.17 9.37 7.10
C ARG A 220 -18.89 10.78 7.61
N TYR A 221 -18.64 11.73 6.70
CA TYR A 221 -18.28 13.11 7.00
C TYR A 221 -19.24 14.12 6.32
N PRO A 222 -20.54 14.08 6.65
CA PRO A 222 -21.55 14.88 5.95
C PRO A 222 -21.28 16.37 6.14
N GLY A 223 -21.28 17.12 5.04
CA GLY A 223 -21.01 18.56 5.01
C GLY A 223 -19.56 18.96 5.29
N ARG A 224 -18.63 18.01 5.46
CA ARG A 224 -17.22 18.32 5.79
C ARG A 224 -16.24 18.14 4.63
N ILE A 225 -16.66 17.50 3.54
CA ILE A 225 -15.87 17.44 2.31
C ILE A 225 -16.11 18.73 1.53
N PRO A 226 -15.06 19.52 1.21
CA PRO A 226 -15.22 20.75 0.46
C PRO A 226 -15.76 20.53 -0.95
N ASP A 227 -16.34 21.58 -1.54
CA ASP A 227 -16.62 21.63 -2.96
C ASP A 227 -15.34 21.38 -3.76
N LEU A 228 -15.38 20.41 -4.66
CA LEU A 228 -14.24 20.06 -5.49
C LEU A 228 -14.67 19.46 -6.82
N GLU A 229 -13.75 19.45 -7.76
CA GLU A 229 -13.87 18.78 -9.05
C GLU A 229 -12.59 18.01 -9.33
N LEU A 230 -12.69 16.75 -9.74
CA LEU A 230 -11.54 15.92 -10.10
C LEU A 230 -11.79 15.06 -11.34
N MET A 231 -10.69 14.65 -11.97
CA MET A 231 -10.64 13.67 -13.04
C MET A 231 -10.06 12.36 -12.52
N PHE A 232 -10.70 11.24 -12.82
CA PHE A 232 -10.28 9.92 -12.34
C PHE A 232 -10.03 8.96 -13.50
N ASP A 233 -8.87 8.32 -13.52
CA ASP A 233 -8.51 7.26 -14.45
C ASP A 233 -8.35 5.93 -13.70
N THR A 234 -9.21 4.99 -14.04
CA THR A 234 -9.37 3.68 -13.37
C THR A 234 -8.51 2.57 -13.99
N VAL A 235 -7.70 2.90 -15.00
CA VAL A 235 -6.80 1.94 -15.66
C VAL A 235 -5.54 1.70 -14.82
N ASP A 236 -4.76 0.67 -15.15
CA ASP A 236 -3.60 0.24 -14.37
C ASP A 236 -2.36 1.15 -14.48
N TRP A 237 -2.13 1.84 -15.60
CA TRP A 237 -0.85 2.52 -15.86
C TRP A 237 -0.86 4.00 -15.49
N PRO A 238 -0.02 4.51 -14.58
CA PRO A 238 0.09 5.96 -14.38
C PRO A 238 0.63 6.65 -15.65
N VAL A 239 0.08 7.82 -15.98
CA VAL A 239 0.25 8.44 -17.32
C VAL A 239 0.77 9.88 -17.28
N ILE A 240 0.78 10.55 -16.14
CA ILE A 240 1.26 11.93 -16.06
C ILE A 240 2.77 11.91 -15.85
N LEU A 241 3.52 11.83 -16.94
CA LEU A 241 4.97 11.69 -16.90
C LEU A 241 5.65 12.98 -16.41
N ALA A 242 6.39 12.88 -15.31
CA ALA A 242 7.04 14.03 -14.69
C ALA A 242 8.02 14.74 -15.64
N ARG A 243 8.65 14.00 -16.57
CA ARG A 243 9.60 14.54 -17.54
C ARG A 243 8.97 15.58 -18.48
N ASP A 244 7.67 15.49 -18.75
CA ASP A 244 6.96 16.37 -19.67
C ASP A 244 6.68 17.75 -19.04
N TYR A 245 6.86 17.87 -17.72
CA TYR A 245 6.51 19.06 -16.92
C TYR A 245 7.70 19.70 -16.18
N ARG A 246 8.94 19.26 -16.46
CA ARG A 246 10.17 19.75 -15.80
C ARG A 246 10.89 20.88 -16.55
N CYS A 247 10.49 21.20 -17.79
CA CYS A 247 11.17 22.21 -18.61
C CYS A 247 10.79 23.65 -18.22
N ARG A 248 11.68 24.61 -18.50
CA ARG A 248 11.57 26.02 -18.08
C ARG A 248 10.28 26.73 -18.54
N ASN A 249 9.62 26.22 -19.58
CA ASN A 249 8.36 26.73 -20.14
C ASN A 249 7.23 25.68 -20.14
N ALA A 250 7.40 24.58 -19.41
CA ALA A 250 6.37 23.55 -19.37
C ALA A 250 5.14 24.06 -18.60
N SER A 251 3.95 23.78 -19.12
CA SER A 251 2.71 23.99 -18.38
C SER A 251 2.71 23.16 -17.09
N ALA A 252 1.98 23.58 -16.06
CA ALA A 252 1.81 22.75 -14.87
C ALA A 252 1.09 21.42 -15.22
N PRO A 253 1.40 20.31 -14.55
CA PRO A 253 0.81 19.00 -14.87
C PRO A 253 -0.71 19.02 -14.64
N PRO A 254 -1.50 18.27 -15.44
CA PRO A 254 -2.92 18.10 -15.16
C PRO A 254 -3.10 17.19 -13.93
N PRO A 255 -3.96 17.53 -12.97
CA PRO A 255 -4.23 16.68 -11.82
C PRO A 255 -5.12 15.50 -12.22
N LEU A 256 -4.58 14.29 -12.14
CA LEU A 256 -5.31 13.06 -12.47
C LEU A 256 -5.24 12.08 -11.30
N PHE A 257 -6.39 11.66 -10.79
CA PHE A 257 -6.48 10.66 -9.74
C PHE A 257 -6.40 9.25 -10.33
N ARG A 258 -5.64 8.38 -9.66
CA ARG A 258 -5.42 6.97 -10.01
C ARG A 258 -5.19 6.15 -8.75
N TYR A 259 -5.06 4.85 -8.93
CA TYR A 259 -4.81 3.92 -7.83
C TYR A 259 -3.31 3.66 -7.53
N CYS A 260 -2.41 4.05 -8.44
CA CYS A 260 -0.97 4.01 -8.19
C CYS A 260 -0.20 5.12 -8.94
N ALA A 261 1.06 5.29 -8.57
CA ALA A 261 2.05 6.07 -9.28
C ALA A 261 3.45 5.44 -9.12
N ASN A 262 4.47 6.07 -9.70
CA ASN A 262 5.88 5.73 -9.50
C ASN A 262 6.74 7.01 -9.49
N ASP A 263 8.06 6.87 -9.33
CA ASP A 263 9.00 8.01 -9.25
C ASP A 263 9.09 8.85 -10.55
N LEU A 264 8.53 8.36 -11.65
CA LEU A 264 8.53 9.00 -12.96
C LEU A 264 7.19 9.67 -13.29
N THR A 265 6.17 9.52 -12.45
CA THR A 265 4.82 10.02 -12.70
C THR A 265 4.32 10.98 -11.63
N LEU A 266 3.29 11.74 -11.94
CA LEU A 266 2.68 12.78 -11.08
C LEU A 266 1.18 12.53 -10.82
N ASP A 267 0.69 11.34 -11.16
CA ASP A 267 -0.67 10.91 -10.87
C ASP A 267 -0.94 10.93 -9.35
N ILE A 268 -2.11 11.41 -8.95
CA ILE A 268 -2.53 11.55 -7.55
C ILE A 268 -3.09 10.21 -7.10
N VAL A 269 -2.47 9.60 -6.09
CA VAL A 269 -2.83 8.25 -5.66
C VAL A 269 -4.04 8.27 -4.73
N PHE A 270 -5.02 7.42 -5.01
CA PHE A 270 -6.27 7.25 -4.28
C PHE A 270 -6.47 5.78 -3.87
N PRO A 271 -7.11 5.48 -2.73
CA PRO A 271 -7.44 4.09 -2.37
C PRO A 271 -8.22 3.37 -3.47
N ASP A 272 -7.81 2.14 -3.77
CA ASP A 272 -8.43 1.36 -4.85
C ASP A 272 -9.86 0.91 -4.53
N TRP A 273 -10.61 0.49 -5.56
CA TRP A 273 -12.01 0.08 -5.43
C TRP A 273 -12.21 -1.14 -4.51
N SER A 274 -11.19 -2.00 -4.39
CA SER A 274 -11.27 -3.26 -3.65
C SER A 274 -11.35 -3.08 -2.13
N PHE A 275 -11.21 -1.84 -1.62
CA PHE A 275 -11.54 -1.52 -0.23
C PHE A 275 -13.04 -1.68 0.07
N TRP A 276 -13.90 -1.44 -0.92
CA TRP A 276 -15.35 -1.62 -0.80
C TRP A 276 -15.86 -2.90 -1.46
N GLY A 277 -15.04 -3.53 -2.30
CA GLY A 277 -15.30 -4.86 -2.84
C GLY A 277 -14.84 -5.01 -4.29
N TRP A 278 -14.70 -6.26 -4.72
CA TRP A 278 -14.46 -6.60 -6.12
C TRP A 278 -15.31 -7.83 -6.49
N PRO A 279 -16.58 -7.61 -6.90
CA PRO A 279 -17.57 -8.66 -7.16
C PRO A 279 -17.12 -9.73 -8.15
N GLU A 280 -16.46 -9.34 -9.25
CA GLU A 280 -16.12 -10.23 -10.36
C GLU A 280 -15.19 -11.37 -9.96
N ILE A 281 -14.40 -11.15 -8.89
CA ILE A 281 -13.50 -12.16 -8.33
C ILE A 281 -13.79 -12.43 -6.84
N ASN A 282 -14.99 -12.06 -6.38
CA ASN A 282 -15.51 -12.31 -5.04
C ASN A 282 -14.57 -11.86 -3.90
N ILE A 283 -13.88 -10.73 -4.09
CA ILE A 283 -13.12 -10.09 -3.00
C ILE A 283 -14.09 -9.24 -2.19
N LYS A 284 -14.31 -9.66 -0.95
CA LYS A 284 -15.19 -8.99 0.01
C LYS A 284 -14.69 -7.58 0.35
N PRO A 285 -15.58 -6.68 0.83
CA PRO A 285 -15.17 -5.41 1.39
C PRO A 285 -14.11 -5.57 2.47
N TRP A 286 -13.20 -4.59 2.55
CA TRP A 286 -11.98 -4.72 3.33
C TRP A 286 -12.22 -4.99 4.80
N GLU A 287 -13.23 -4.38 5.43
CA GLU A 287 -13.52 -4.62 6.84
C GLU A 287 -13.86 -6.08 7.15
N ALA A 288 -14.63 -6.74 6.27
CA ALA A 288 -14.98 -8.15 6.41
C ALA A 288 -13.76 -9.05 6.14
N LEU A 289 -13.06 -8.79 5.02
CA LEU A 289 -11.89 -9.57 4.64
C LEU A 289 -10.73 -9.43 5.64
N GLN A 290 -10.55 -8.25 6.24
CA GLN A 290 -9.54 -7.99 7.26
C GLN A 290 -9.75 -8.89 8.49
N ARG A 291 -11.01 -9.07 8.93
CA ARG A 291 -11.37 -10.02 10.00
C ARG A 291 -11.08 -11.46 9.60
N GLU A 292 -11.48 -11.86 8.40
CA GLU A 292 -11.25 -13.23 7.90
C GLU A 292 -9.74 -13.55 7.79
N LEU A 293 -8.92 -12.59 7.37
CA LEU A 293 -7.46 -12.75 7.34
C LEU A 293 -6.87 -12.87 8.75
N LYS A 294 -7.38 -12.10 9.72
CA LYS A 294 -6.98 -12.23 11.12
C LYS A 294 -7.31 -13.61 11.68
N GLU A 295 -8.52 -14.11 11.44
CA GLU A 295 -8.92 -15.49 11.78
C GLU A 295 -8.08 -16.52 11.04
N GLY A 296 -7.78 -16.27 9.75
CA GLY A 296 -6.91 -17.09 8.92
C GLY A 296 -5.52 -17.27 9.52
N ASN A 297 -4.96 -16.23 10.15
CA ASN A 297 -3.66 -16.29 10.80
C ASN A 297 -3.63 -17.22 12.02
N GLU A 298 -4.76 -17.40 12.70
CA GLU A 298 -4.90 -18.21 13.90
C GLU A 298 -5.13 -19.69 13.59
N ARG A 299 -5.47 -20.05 12.35
CA ARG A 299 -5.75 -21.45 11.94
C ARG A 299 -4.55 -22.38 12.10
N VAL A 300 -3.34 -21.88 11.83
CA VAL A 300 -2.09 -22.63 11.96
C VAL A 300 -1.07 -21.76 12.69
N ARG A 301 -0.60 -22.26 13.84
CA ARG A 301 0.48 -21.62 14.61
C ARG A 301 1.67 -21.39 13.68
N TRP A 302 2.22 -20.18 13.68
CA TRP A 302 3.24 -19.78 12.70
C TRP A 302 4.41 -20.77 12.56
N MET A 303 4.86 -21.35 13.69
CA MET A 303 5.95 -22.33 13.71
C MET A 303 5.63 -23.63 12.97
N ASP A 304 4.36 -23.98 12.84
CA ASP A 304 3.89 -25.22 12.19
C ASP A 304 3.44 -24.98 10.73
N ARG A 305 3.50 -23.73 10.26
CA ARG A 305 3.19 -23.38 8.87
C ARG A 305 4.19 -23.98 7.89
N GLU A 306 3.73 -24.19 6.66
CA GLU A 306 4.52 -24.73 5.56
C GLU A 306 5.79 -23.88 5.34
N PRO A 307 6.99 -24.51 5.32
CA PRO A 307 8.27 -23.80 5.31
C PRO A 307 8.69 -23.27 3.94
N TYR A 308 7.73 -23.03 3.04
CA TYR A 308 7.94 -22.64 1.65
C TYR A 308 7.39 -21.27 1.33
N ALA A 309 7.97 -20.61 0.32
CA ALA A 309 7.39 -19.41 -0.26
C ALA A 309 6.20 -19.76 -1.14
N TYR A 310 5.07 -19.09 -0.87
CA TYR A 310 3.83 -19.32 -1.59
C TYR A 310 3.42 -18.13 -2.43
N TRP A 311 2.96 -18.41 -3.65
CA TRP A 311 2.28 -17.45 -4.49
C TRP A 311 1.17 -18.14 -5.28
N LYS A 312 0.00 -17.49 -5.33
CA LYS A 312 -1.07 -17.85 -6.27
C LYS A 312 -1.58 -16.58 -6.93
N GLY A 313 -1.58 -16.55 -8.25
CA GLY A 313 -1.99 -15.36 -9.01
C GLY A 313 -2.01 -15.60 -10.50
N ASN A 314 -2.61 -14.67 -11.24
CA ASN A 314 -2.72 -14.79 -12.69
C ASN A 314 -1.35 -14.45 -13.32
N PRO A 315 -0.66 -15.40 -13.99
CA PRO A 315 0.65 -15.15 -14.58
C PRO A 315 0.57 -14.44 -15.93
N VAL A 316 -0.55 -14.50 -16.65
CA VAL A 316 -0.63 -14.02 -18.04
C VAL A 316 -0.72 -12.49 -18.14
N VAL A 317 -1.01 -11.80 -17.03
CA VAL A 317 -1.17 -10.33 -17.00
C VAL A 317 0.16 -9.57 -17.05
N ALA A 318 1.30 -10.26 -16.80
CA ALA A 318 2.60 -9.60 -16.76
C ALA A 318 3.78 -10.56 -17.03
N PRO A 319 4.77 -10.17 -17.86
CA PRO A 319 5.97 -10.98 -18.10
C PRO A 319 6.73 -11.34 -16.81
N THR A 320 6.76 -10.44 -15.82
CA THR A 320 7.45 -10.68 -14.54
C THR A 320 6.85 -11.85 -13.75
N ARG A 321 5.52 -12.07 -13.86
CA ARG A 321 4.83 -13.19 -13.22
C ARG A 321 5.04 -14.51 -13.97
N GLN A 322 5.09 -14.47 -15.30
CA GLN A 322 5.49 -15.62 -16.10
C GLN A 322 6.91 -16.06 -15.75
N ASP A 323 7.82 -15.10 -15.57
CA ASP A 323 9.19 -15.39 -15.16
C ASP A 323 9.27 -15.94 -13.72
N LEU A 324 8.44 -15.44 -12.80
CA LEU A 324 8.34 -15.97 -11.43
C LEU A 324 8.01 -17.48 -11.43
N LEU A 325 7.13 -17.95 -12.32
CA LEU A 325 6.76 -19.37 -12.38
C LEU A 325 7.95 -20.30 -12.65
N LYS A 326 9.05 -19.82 -13.24
CA LYS A 326 10.29 -20.61 -13.41
C LYS A 326 10.96 -20.95 -12.07
N CYS A 327 10.60 -20.26 -10.99
CA CYS A 327 11.10 -20.56 -9.66
C CYS A 327 10.31 -21.69 -8.97
N ASN A 328 9.27 -22.24 -9.60
CA ASN A 328 8.54 -23.37 -9.02
C ASN A 328 9.42 -24.61 -8.97
N VAL A 329 9.03 -25.59 -8.15
CA VAL A 329 9.73 -26.87 -8.07
C VAL A 329 9.80 -27.56 -9.44
N SER A 330 10.97 -28.11 -9.75
CA SER A 330 11.25 -28.89 -10.96
C SER A 330 12.12 -30.10 -10.61
N GLU A 331 12.28 -31.05 -11.52
CA GLU A 331 13.19 -32.19 -11.32
C GLU A 331 14.64 -31.75 -11.07
N ALA A 332 15.06 -30.63 -11.67
CA ALA A 332 16.44 -30.14 -11.58
C ALA A 332 16.70 -29.26 -10.35
N TYR A 333 15.70 -28.53 -9.86
CA TYR A 333 15.87 -27.52 -8.82
C TYR A 333 14.61 -27.33 -7.97
N ASP A 334 14.78 -27.24 -6.65
CA ASP A 334 13.79 -26.69 -5.72
C ASP A 334 14.29 -25.34 -5.15
N TRP A 335 13.62 -24.26 -5.53
CA TRP A 335 13.90 -22.92 -5.02
C TRP A 335 13.19 -22.62 -3.70
N ASN A 336 12.57 -23.63 -3.07
CA ASN A 336 11.67 -23.52 -1.91
C ASN A 336 10.43 -22.65 -2.18
N ALA A 337 9.97 -22.60 -3.43
CA ALA A 337 8.78 -21.88 -3.84
C ALA A 337 7.67 -22.83 -4.31
N ARG A 338 6.43 -22.50 -3.98
CA ARG A 338 5.20 -23.21 -4.36
C ARG A 338 4.31 -22.19 -5.06
N LEU A 339 4.34 -22.23 -6.40
CA LEU A 339 3.74 -21.21 -7.24
C LEU A 339 2.57 -21.79 -8.05
N TYR A 340 1.42 -21.14 -7.97
CA TYR A 340 0.19 -21.64 -8.57
C TYR A 340 -0.44 -20.59 -9.49
N ALA A 341 -0.80 -20.99 -10.71
CA ALA A 341 -1.51 -20.12 -11.63
C ALA A 341 -2.97 -19.96 -11.17
N GLN A 342 -3.42 -18.72 -11.05
CA GLN A 342 -4.82 -18.39 -10.79
C GLN A 342 -5.56 -18.27 -12.12
N ASP A 343 -6.49 -19.20 -12.37
CA ASP A 343 -7.39 -19.18 -13.51
C ASP A 343 -8.76 -18.67 -13.07
N TRP A 344 -9.04 -17.39 -13.34
CA TRP A 344 -10.29 -16.76 -12.92
C TRP A 344 -11.53 -17.40 -13.57
N PHE A 345 -11.43 -17.95 -14.77
CA PHE A 345 -12.56 -18.63 -15.41
C PHE A 345 -12.95 -19.90 -14.66
N LYS A 346 -11.95 -20.70 -14.26
CA LYS A 346 -12.17 -21.89 -13.42
C LYS A 346 -12.70 -21.54 -12.04
N GLU A 347 -12.22 -20.46 -11.44
CA GLU A 347 -12.69 -20.05 -10.10
C GLU A 347 -14.13 -19.53 -10.14
N THR A 348 -14.49 -18.73 -11.14
CA THR A 348 -15.87 -18.26 -11.32
C THR A 348 -16.84 -19.44 -11.46
N THR A 349 -16.46 -20.45 -12.24
CA THR A 349 -17.29 -21.67 -12.41
C THR A 349 -17.29 -22.57 -11.17
N GLY A 350 -16.18 -22.61 -10.42
CA GLY A 350 -16.02 -23.39 -9.18
C GLY A 350 -16.50 -22.71 -7.90
N GLY A 351 -17.02 -21.48 -7.98
CA GLY A 351 -17.48 -20.71 -6.82
C GLY A 351 -16.37 -20.19 -5.90
N PHE A 352 -15.18 -19.92 -6.45
CA PHE A 352 -14.02 -19.32 -5.77
C PHE A 352 -13.45 -20.10 -4.58
N LYS A 353 -13.77 -21.40 -4.45
CA LYS A 353 -13.36 -22.24 -3.30
C LYS A 353 -11.85 -22.28 -3.09
N GLU A 354 -11.08 -22.23 -4.18
CA GLU A 354 -9.63 -22.31 -4.16
C GLU A 354 -8.96 -20.92 -4.12
N SER A 355 -9.74 -19.84 -4.16
CA SER A 355 -9.24 -18.44 -4.17
C SER A 355 -9.47 -17.70 -2.87
N ASP A 356 -10.01 -18.36 -1.84
CA ASP A 356 -10.16 -17.76 -0.51
C ASP A 356 -8.80 -17.26 -0.01
N LEU A 357 -8.71 -15.98 0.33
CA LEU A 357 -7.43 -15.36 0.70
C LEU A 357 -6.98 -15.78 2.11
N ALA A 358 -7.93 -15.92 3.04
CA ALA A 358 -7.66 -16.29 4.43
C ALA A 358 -7.10 -17.72 4.56
N SER A 359 -7.55 -18.66 3.72
CA SER A 359 -7.02 -20.02 3.65
C SER A 359 -5.56 -20.08 3.22
N GLN A 360 -5.05 -19.04 2.57
CA GLN A 360 -3.67 -19.00 2.07
C GLN A 360 -2.66 -18.54 3.13
N CYS A 361 -3.10 -18.16 4.34
CA CYS A 361 -2.22 -17.71 5.43
C CYS A 361 -1.55 -18.88 6.20
N ILE A 362 -1.39 -20.04 5.57
CA ILE A 362 -0.82 -21.27 6.16
C ILE A 362 0.65 -21.52 5.81
N HIS A 363 1.28 -20.62 5.05
CA HIS A 363 2.70 -20.68 4.69
C HIS A 363 3.51 -19.68 5.52
N ARG A 364 4.79 -19.97 5.78
CA ARG A 364 5.68 -19.04 6.50
C ARG A 364 6.03 -17.80 5.65
N TYR A 365 6.08 -17.95 4.34
CA TYR A 365 6.49 -16.90 3.41
C TYR A 365 5.47 -16.71 2.30
N LYS A 366 5.13 -15.46 1.99
CA LYS A 366 4.20 -15.09 0.91
C LYS A 366 4.91 -14.18 -0.07
N ILE A 367 4.82 -14.46 -1.36
CA ILE A 367 5.47 -13.62 -2.38
C ILE A 367 4.50 -12.54 -2.83
N TYR A 368 4.96 -11.30 -2.89
CA TYR A 368 4.31 -10.24 -3.63
C TYR A 368 5.10 -9.95 -4.91
N ILE A 369 4.38 -9.83 -6.02
CA ILE A 369 4.92 -9.40 -7.30
C ILE A 369 3.86 -8.61 -8.08
N GLU A 370 4.31 -7.55 -8.71
CA GLU A 370 3.50 -6.68 -9.56
C GLU A 370 2.79 -7.46 -10.67
N GLY A 371 1.62 -6.95 -11.06
CA GLY A 371 0.86 -7.41 -12.22
C GLY A 371 1.22 -6.55 -13.42
N THR A 372 0.20 -6.07 -14.12
CA THR A 372 0.37 -5.04 -15.14
C THR A 372 1.05 -3.80 -14.54
N THR A 373 0.66 -3.41 -13.33
CA THR A 373 1.33 -2.41 -12.47
C THR A 373 1.29 -2.86 -11.00
N TRP A 374 0.87 -2.00 -10.05
CA TRP A 374 0.63 -2.43 -8.67
C TRP A 374 -0.43 -3.53 -8.64
N SER A 375 -0.38 -4.40 -7.63
CA SER A 375 -1.37 -5.46 -7.47
C SER A 375 -2.12 -5.28 -6.16
N VAL A 376 -3.45 -5.26 -6.23
CA VAL A 376 -4.33 -5.12 -5.05
C VAL A 376 -4.09 -6.19 -3.98
N SER A 377 -3.44 -7.30 -4.36
CA SER A 377 -3.06 -8.40 -3.48
C SER A 377 -2.04 -8.03 -2.40
N GLU A 378 -1.32 -6.91 -2.53
CA GLU A 378 -0.25 -6.52 -1.59
C GLU A 378 -0.75 -6.47 -0.15
N LYS A 379 -1.85 -5.74 0.10
CA LYS A 379 -2.45 -5.62 1.44
C LYS A 379 -2.92 -6.97 2.01
N TYR A 380 -3.44 -7.87 1.18
CA TYR A 380 -3.90 -9.19 1.62
C TYR A 380 -2.73 -10.10 1.97
N ILE A 381 -1.65 -10.03 1.20
CA ILE A 381 -0.42 -10.79 1.46
C ILE A 381 0.25 -10.34 2.76
N LEU A 382 0.39 -9.02 2.93
CA LEU A 382 0.99 -8.43 4.14
C LEU A 382 0.17 -8.72 5.41
N ALA A 383 -1.13 -8.96 5.28
CA ALA A 383 -2.01 -9.27 6.42
C ALA A 383 -1.84 -10.69 6.99
N CYS A 384 -1.13 -11.62 6.34
CA CYS A 384 -1.13 -13.05 6.68
C CYS A 384 -0.15 -13.47 7.81
N ASP A 385 0.38 -12.58 8.67
CA ASP A 385 1.47 -12.87 9.66
C ASP A 385 2.71 -13.57 9.04
N SER A 386 2.78 -13.66 7.72
CA SER A 386 3.78 -14.38 6.95
C SER A 386 4.87 -13.40 6.57
N LEU A 387 6.13 -13.85 6.53
CA LEU A 387 7.19 -13.00 6.01
C LEU A 387 6.93 -12.75 4.51
N THR A 388 6.56 -11.51 4.18
CA THR A 388 6.29 -11.13 2.79
C THR A 388 7.60 -10.96 2.04
N LEU A 389 7.80 -11.78 1.01
CA LEU A 389 8.90 -11.68 0.05
C LEU A 389 8.44 -10.75 -1.08
N LEU A 390 8.88 -9.50 -1.01
CA LEU A 390 8.39 -8.43 -1.88
C LEU A 390 9.38 -8.23 -3.03
N VAL A 391 9.02 -8.71 -4.23
CA VAL A 391 9.81 -8.49 -5.44
C VAL A 391 9.84 -7.00 -5.73
N ASN A 392 11.04 -6.41 -5.76
CA ASN A 392 11.27 -4.97 -5.74
C ASN A 392 10.25 -4.21 -6.63
N PRO A 393 9.34 -3.44 -6.03
CA PRO A 393 8.20 -2.86 -6.73
C PRO A 393 8.65 -1.61 -7.47
N ARG A 394 8.01 -1.35 -8.61
CA ARG A 394 8.19 -0.12 -9.41
C ARG A 394 7.10 0.91 -9.09
N PHE A 395 5.92 0.44 -8.68
CA PHE A 395 4.76 1.25 -8.38
C PHE A 395 4.52 1.32 -6.89
N TYR A 396 3.91 2.41 -6.45
CA TYR A 396 3.38 2.56 -5.11
C TYR A 396 1.89 2.92 -5.15
N ASP A 397 1.17 2.49 -4.12
CA ASP A 397 -0.17 2.97 -3.82
C ASP A 397 -0.11 3.98 -2.64
N PHE A 398 -1.27 4.32 -2.08
CA PHE A 398 -1.38 5.36 -1.07
C PHE A 398 -0.71 5.02 0.27
N PHE A 399 -0.52 3.72 0.59
CA PHE A 399 0.06 3.30 1.86
C PHE A 399 1.44 2.64 1.73
N THR A 400 1.78 2.06 0.57
CA THR A 400 2.99 1.22 0.43
C THR A 400 4.29 2.01 0.60
N ARG A 401 4.29 3.33 0.38
CA ARG A 401 5.45 4.18 0.71
C ARG A 401 5.76 4.24 2.22
N GLY A 402 4.83 3.84 3.08
CA GLY A 402 5.04 3.65 4.52
C GLY A 402 5.78 2.35 4.89
N LEU A 403 5.91 1.39 3.97
CA LEU A 403 6.59 0.12 4.22
C LEU A 403 8.11 0.27 4.15
N MET A 404 8.80 -0.55 4.95
CA MET A 404 10.27 -0.54 5.10
C MET A 404 10.83 -1.95 4.94
N PRO A 405 11.87 -2.14 4.10
CA PRO A 405 12.54 -3.44 3.96
C PRO A 405 13.14 -3.89 5.30
N VAL A 406 13.13 -5.19 5.54
CA VAL A 406 13.62 -5.89 6.74
C VAL A 406 12.91 -5.49 8.05
N GLN A 407 11.90 -4.62 7.97
CA GLN A 407 10.98 -4.30 9.06
C GLN A 407 9.59 -4.86 8.75
N HIS A 408 9.04 -4.58 7.56
CA HIS A 408 7.72 -5.04 7.15
C HIS A 408 7.78 -6.16 6.09
N TYR A 409 8.86 -6.25 5.32
CA TYR A 409 8.98 -7.24 4.25
C TYR A 409 10.43 -7.59 3.97
N TRP A 410 10.66 -8.72 3.30
CA TRP A 410 11.96 -9.11 2.77
C TRP A 410 12.08 -8.69 1.30
N PRO A 411 13.05 -7.85 0.91
CA PRO A 411 13.20 -7.43 -0.49
C PRO A 411 13.72 -8.60 -1.34
N VAL A 412 13.15 -8.76 -2.54
CA VAL A 412 13.57 -9.77 -3.52
C VAL A 412 14.03 -9.09 -4.80
N GLN A 413 15.21 -9.47 -5.29
CA GLN A 413 15.78 -8.92 -6.53
C GLN A 413 14.93 -9.32 -7.75
N SER A 414 14.52 -8.33 -8.55
CA SER A 414 13.70 -8.58 -9.74
C SER A 414 14.43 -9.42 -10.80
N ASP A 415 15.73 -9.19 -11.03
CA ASP A 415 16.47 -9.87 -12.11
C ASP A 415 17.00 -11.25 -11.71
N ASN A 416 17.03 -11.57 -10.40
CA ASN A 416 17.54 -12.83 -9.86
C ASN A 416 16.59 -13.47 -8.83
N LYS A 417 15.29 -13.33 -9.11
CA LYS A 417 14.20 -13.64 -8.17
C LYS A 417 14.22 -15.05 -7.59
N CYS A 418 14.50 -16.10 -8.38
CA CYS A 418 14.48 -17.48 -7.86
C CYS A 418 15.57 -17.72 -6.79
N ARG A 419 16.78 -17.21 -7.03
CA ARG A 419 17.89 -17.31 -6.07
C ARG A 419 17.62 -16.45 -4.84
N SER A 420 17.12 -15.23 -5.02
CA SER A 420 16.79 -14.33 -3.92
C SER A 420 15.65 -14.89 -3.04
N ILE A 421 14.60 -15.46 -3.65
CA ILE A 421 13.54 -16.20 -2.94
C ILE A 421 14.11 -17.37 -2.16
N LYS A 422 14.93 -18.22 -2.80
CA LYS A 422 15.54 -19.37 -2.13
C LYS A 422 16.36 -18.94 -0.91
N PHE A 423 17.19 -17.92 -1.06
CA PHE A 423 17.97 -17.39 0.05
C PHE A 423 17.08 -16.88 1.18
N ALA A 424 16.04 -16.10 0.86
CA ALA A 424 15.11 -15.57 1.85
C ALA A 424 14.41 -16.69 2.65
N VAL A 425 13.99 -17.76 1.97
CA VAL A 425 13.36 -18.92 2.60
C VAL A 425 14.35 -19.71 3.46
N ASP A 426 15.55 -19.98 2.96
CA ASP A 426 16.62 -20.68 3.72
C ASP A 426 17.03 -19.86 4.97
N TRP A 427 17.19 -18.55 4.82
CA TRP A 427 17.44 -17.63 5.93
C TRP A 427 16.28 -17.61 6.92
N GLY A 428 15.04 -17.50 6.44
CA GLY A 428 13.86 -17.43 7.29
C GLY A 428 13.65 -18.72 8.09
N ASN A 429 13.92 -19.87 7.49
CA ASN A 429 13.76 -21.18 8.14
C ASN A 429 14.85 -21.43 9.20
N SER A 430 16.03 -20.84 9.04
CA SER A 430 17.09 -20.84 10.06
C SER A 430 16.90 -19.74 11.12
N HIS A 431 16.14 -18.69 10.81
CA HIS A 431 15.88 -17.53 11.69
C HIS A 431 14.39 -17.34 11.99
N LYS A 432 13.70 -18.44 12.31
CA LYS A 432 12.24 -18.51 12.47
C LYS A 432 11.63 -17.35 13.26
N GLN A 433 12.17 -17.04 14.43
CA GLN A 433 11.65 -15.95 15.27
C GLN A 433 11.76 -14.58 14.62
N LYS A 434 12.87 -14.31 13.92
CA LYS A 434 13.08 -13.04 13.20
C LYS A 434 12.15 -12.94 11.99
N ALA A 435 12.01 -14.02 11.22
CA ALA A 435 11.10 -14.08 10.09
C ALA A 435 9.64 -13.86 10.53
N HIS A 436 9.22 -14.49 11.62
CA HIS A 436 7.90 -14.28 12.21
C HIS A 436 7.71 -12.84 12.66
N ALA A 437 8.70 -12.24 13.34
CA ALA A 437 8.61 -10.85 13.80
C ALA A 437 8.41 -9.85 12.65
N ILE A 438 9.12 -10.02 11.53
CA ILE A 438 8.96 -9.17 10.34
C ILE A 438 7.57 -9.36 9.72
N GLY A 439 7.12 -10.61 9.56
CA GLY A 439 5.77 -10.89 9.06
C GLY A 439 4.68 -10.32 9.96
N LYS A 440 4.89 -10.39 11.29
CA LYS A 440 3.97 -9.85 12.27
C LYS A 440 3.93 -8.32 12.22
N GLU A 441 5.07 -7.66 12.13
CA GLU A 441 5.15 -6.20 11.99
C GLU A 441 4.37 -5.72 10.75
N ALA A 442 4.52 -6.40 9.60
CA ALA A 442 3.73 -6.11 8.40
C ALA A 442 2.22 -6.27 8.65
N SER A 443 1.82 -7.41 9.22
CA SER A 443 0.42 -7.69 9.49
C SER A 443 -0.19 -6.67 10.45
N SER A 444 0.53 -6.28 11.51
CA SER A 444 0.09 -5.27 12.48
C SER A 444 -0.08 -3.92 11.80
N PHE A 445 0.86 -3.52 10.93
CA PHE A 445 0.72 -2.31 10.12
C PHE A 445 -0.58 -2.34 9.29
N ILE A 446 -0.87 -3.43 8.59
CA ILE A 446 -2.09 -3.55 7.76
C ILE A 446 -3.36 -3.59 8.63
N GLN A 447 -3.34 -4.34 9.73
CA GLN A 447 -4.50 -4.53 10.60
C GLN A 447 -4.85 -3.24 11.36
N GLU A 448 -3.84 -2.48 11.81
CA GLU A 448 -4.06 -1.33 12.67
C GLU A 448 -4.00 0.01 11.94
N LYS A 449 -3.13 0.14 10.92
CA LYS A 449 -2.88 1.40 10.21
C LYS A 449 -3.56 1.47 8.85
N LEU A 450 -4.17 0.39 8.36
CA LEU A 450 -4.92 0.35 7.11
C LEU A 450 -6.40 -0.07 7.30
N LYS A 451 -6.95 0.05 8.51
CA LYS A 451 -8.40 -0.14 8.75
C LYS A 451 -9.25 0.90 8.01
N MET A 452 -10.51 0.57 7.72
CA MET A 452 -11.43 1.45 6.97
C MET A 452 -11.54 2.88 7.52
N GLU A 453 -11.43 3.06 8.84
CA GLU A 453 -11.36 4.39 9.46
C GLU A 453 -10.25 5.25 8.87
N TYR A 454 -9.03 4.70 8.75
CA TYR A 454 -7.89 5.41 8.15
C TYR A 454 -7.97 5.48 6.63
N VAL A 455 -8.65 4.56 5.97
CA VAL A 455 -8.91 4.67 4.52
C VAL A 455 -9.80 5.90 4.26
N TYR A 456 -10.89 6.07 5.01
CA TYR A 456 -11.73 7.25 4.89
C TYR A 456 -11.03 8.53 5.33
N ASP A 457 -10.23 8.51 6.40
CA ASP A 457 -9.47 9.69 6.82
C ASP A 457 -8.44 10.10 5.76
N TYR A 458 -7.80 9.13 5.09
CA TYR A 458 -6.87 9.41 4.00
C TYR A 458 -7.59 10.10 2.84
N MET A 459 -8.75 9.55 2.42
CA MET A 459 -9.58 10.16 1.37
C MET A 459 -10.03 11.56 1.77
N PHE A 460 -10.48 11.75 3.02
CA PHE A 460 -10.87 13.05 3.56
C PHE A 460 -9.74 14.06 3.40
N HIS A 461 -8.54 13.74 3.88
CA HIS A 461 -7.39 14.65 3.85
C HIS A 461 -6.91 14.91 2.44
N LEU A 462 -6.82 13.88 1.60
CA LEU A 462 -6.42 14.03 0.21
C LEU A 462 -7.36 14.97 -0.56
N LEU A 463 -8.67 14.73 -0.47
CA LEU A 463 -9.67 15.55 -1.16
C LEU A 463 -9.74 16.98 -0.58
N SER A 464 -9.59 17.13 0.73
CA SER A 464 -9.60 18.45 1.39
C SER A 464 -8.36 19.28 1.02
N GLU A 465 -7.17 18.67 1.04
CA GLU A 465 -5.93 19.36 0.62
C GLU A 465 -5.93 19.65 -0.88
N TYR A 466 -6.47 18.75 -1.70
CA TYR A 466 -6.67 18.98 -3.13
C TYR A 466 -7.60 20.16 -3.40
N ALA A 467 -8.75 20.22 -2.73
CA ALA A 467 -9.73 21.29 -2.91
C ALA A 467 -9.15 22.69 -2.61
N LYS A 468 -8.27 22.81 -1.59
CA LYS A 468 -7.56 24.06 -1.26
C LYS A 468 -6.68 24.59 -2.39
N LEU A 469 -6.28 23.73 -3.33
CA LEU A 469 -5.44 24.10 -4.47
C LEU A 469 -6.26 24.61 -5.66
N LEU A 470 -7.58 24.37 -5.70
CA LEU A 470 -8.45 24.85 -6.78
C LEU A 470 -8.48 26.39 -6.80
N ARG A 471 -8.29 26.97 -7.99
CA ARG A 471 -8.29 28.43 -8.24
C ARG A 471 -9.56 28.91 -8.93
N TYR A 472 -10.60 28.07 -8.90
CA TYR A 472 -11.91 28.33 -9.48
C TYR A 472 -12.96 27.66 -8.60
N LYS A 473 -14.21 28.11 -8.72
CA LYS A 473 -15.34 27.44 -8.06
C LYS A 473 -15.85 26.32 -8.97
N PRO A 474 -15.87 25.06 -8.52
CA PRO A 474 -16.48 23.97 -9.26
C PRO A 474 -17.94 24.26 -9.59
N THR A 475 -18.39 23.77 -10.74
CA THR A 475 -19.80 23.85 -11.15
C THR A 475 -20.24 22.49 -11.67
N ARG A 476 -21.55 22.21 -11.62
CA ARG A 476 -22.10 20.95 -12.12
C ARG A 476 -21.95 20.89 -13.65
N PRO A 477 -21.26 19.89 -14.22
CA PRO A 477 -21.17 19.72 -15.67
C PRO A 477 -22.56 19.43 -16.27
N PRO A 478 -22.87 19.90 -17.50
CA PRO A 478 -24.20 19.72 -18.10
C PRO A 478 -24.65 18.26 -18.20
N ASN A 479 -23.72 17.34 -18.47
CA ASN A 479 -24.03 15.91 -18.63
C ASN A 479 -23.84 15.11 -17.33
N ALA A 480 -23.56 15.77 -16.20
CA ALA A 480 -23.32 15.08 -14.95
C ALA A 480 -24.63 14.62 -14.30
N VAL A 481 -24.66 13.35 -13.91
CA VAL A 481 -25.74 12.74 -13.14
C VAL A 481 -25.42 12.82 -11.64
N GLU A 482 -26.43 13.09 -10.82
CA GLU A 482 -26.26 13.04 -9.36
C GLU A 482 -26.14 11.58 -8.90
N LEU A 483 -25.23 11.34 -7.96
CA LEU A 483 -25.04 10.05 -7.31
C LEU A 483 -25.40 10.13 -5.83
N CYS A 484 -26.09 9.10 -5.36
CA CYS A 484 -26.35 8.82 -3.95
C CYS A 484 -26.33 7.31 -3.72
N SER A 485 -26.30 6.89 -2.44
CA SER A 485 -26.20 5.47 -2.13
C SER A 485 -27.40 4.67 -2.65
N GLU A 486 -28.59 5.24 -2.61
CA GLU A 486 -29.82 4.66 -3.13
C GLU A 486 -29.73 4.46 -4.64
N TYR A 487 -29.25 5.46 -5.38
CA TYR A 487 -29.10 5.40 -6.84
C TYR A 487 -28.18 4.24 -7.28
N MET A 488 -27.12 3.98 -6.51
CA MET A 488 -26.19 2.89 -6.81
C MET A 488 -26.66 1.53 -6.30
N ALA A 489 -27.10 1.44 -5.04
CA ALA A 489 -27.33 0.15 -4.37
C ALA A 489 -28.73 -0.44 -4.60
N CYS A 490 -29.74 0.39 -4.90
CA CYS A 490 -31.10 -0.11 -5.14
C CYS A 490 -31.24 -0.95 -6.42
N PRO A 491 -30.74 -0.50 -7.59
CA PRO A 491 -30.78 -1.31 -8.81
C PRO A 491 -29.71 -2.41 -8.85
N ALA A 492 -28.71 -2.38 -7.95
CA ALA A 492 -27.70 -3.41 -7.89
C ALA A 492 -28.28 -4.78 -7.49
N GLU A 493 -27.66 -5.84 -8.01
CA GLU A 493 -28.02 -7.24 -7.74
C GLU A 493 -26.78 -8.06 -7.32
N GLY A 494 -27.00 -9.31 -6.88
CA GLY A 494 -25.93 -10.27 -6.61
C GLY A 494 -24.84 -9.76 -5.65
N LEU A 495 -23.58 -10.02 -6.01
CA LEU A 495 -22.41 -9.63 -5.21
C LEU A 495 -22.19 -8.12 -5.16
N GLU A 496 -22.55 -7.39 -6.22
CA GLU A 496 -22.47 -5.92 -6.21
C GLU A 496 -23.33 -5.34 -5.10
N LYS A 497 -24.63 -5.72 -5.07
CA LYS A 497 -25.54 -5.29 -4.01
C LYS A 497 -25.04 -5.69 -2.64
N LYS A 498 -24.64 -6.96 -2.50
CA LYS A 498 -24.15 -7.49 -1.22
C LYS A 498 -22.97 -6.67 -0.70
N PHE A 499 -21.95 -6.43 -1.53
CA PHE A 499 -20.75 -5.71 -1.12
C PHE A 499 -21.03 -4.23 -0.83
N MET A 500 -21.93 -3.59 -1.59
CA MET A 500 -22.41 -2.25 -1.26
C MET A 500 -23.06 -2.23 0.13
N MET A 501 -24.02 -3.13 0.40
CA MET A 501 -24.71 -3.17 1.70
C MET A 501 -23.76 -3.52 2.87
N ASP A 502 -22.83 -4.44 2.65
CA ASP A 502 -21.84 -4.86 3.66
C ASP A 502 -20.84 -3.74 3.98
N SER A 503 -20.57 -2.83 3.04
CA SER A 503 -19.64 -1.71 3.19
C SER A 503 -20.30 -0.35 3.39
N MET A 504 -21.63 -0.31 3.55
CA MET A 504 -22.39 0.92 3.71
C MET A 504 -22.12 1.59 5.06
N VAL A 505 -21.78 2.87 5.04
CA VAL A 505 -21.70 3.70 6.25
C VAL A 505 -23.11 4.00 6.75
N LYS A 506 -23.43 3.49 7.94
CA LYS A 506 -24.78 3.55 8.54
C LYS A 506 -25.01 4.77 9.44
N SER A 507 -23.94 5.41 9.89
CA SER A 507 -23.98 6.61 10.74
C SER A 507 -22.80 7.52 10.41
N PRO A 508 -22.95 8.85 10.57
CA PRO A 508 -21.81 9.76 10.53
C PRO A 508 -20.78 9.37 11.58
N HIS A 509 -19.54 9.77 11.36
CA HIS A 509 -18.50 9.58 12.37
C HIS A 509 -18.68 10.60 13.49
N ASP A 510 -18.66 10.12 14.74
CA ASP A 510 -18.85 10.95 15.93
C ASP A 510 -17.66 11.87 16.24
N SER A 511 -16.55 11.78 15.50
CA SER A 511 -15.37 12.63 15.68
C SER A 511 -14.82 13.18 14.38
N ALA A 512 -14.00 14.23 14.48
CA ALA A 512 -13.09 14.66 13.43
C ALA A 512 -12.21 13.50 12.92
N PRO A 513 -11.79 13.53 11.64
CA PRO A 513 -10.77 12.61 11.14
C PRO A 513 -9.47 12.80 11.93
N CYS A 514 -8.58 11.79 11.89
CA CYS A 514 -7.26 11.89 12.50
C CYS A 514 -6.51 13.18 12.09
N THR A 515 -5.57 13.64 12.91
CA THR A 515 -4.80 14.86 12.59
C THR A 515 -3.76 14.57 11.51
N LEU A 516 -3.84 15.25 10.37
CA LEU A 516 -2.87 15.11 9.26
C LEU A 516 -1.48 15.59 9.71
N PRO A 517 -0.43 14.73 9.67
CA PRO A 517 0.91 15.15 10.04
C PRO A 517 1.50 16.14 9.02
N PRO A 518 2.48 16.96 9.43
CA PRO A 518 3.12 17.93 8.54
C PRO A 518 3.87 17.24 7.38
N PRO A 519 4.15 17.95 6.28
CA PRO A 519 4.94 17.42 5.17
C PRO A 519 6.32 16.93 5.64
N PHE A 520 6.94 16.06 4.84
CA PHE A 520 8.34 15.72 5.06
C PHE A 520 9.24 16.92 4.76
N SER A 521 10.25 17.14 5.60
CA SER A 521 11.39 17.96 5.21
C SER A 521 12.19 17.27 4.10
N PRO A 522 12.91 18.02 3.24
CA PRO A 522 13.80 17.43 2.25
C PRO A 522 14.85 16.49 2.85
N VAL A 523 15.26 16.73 4.09
CA VAL A 523 16.21 15.88 4.83
C VAL A 523 15.56 14.56 5.24
N GLU A 524 14.35 14.58 5.80
CA GLU A 524 13.61 13.36 6.15
C GLU A 524 13.38 12.46 4.93
N LEU A 525 13.00 13.03 3.77
CA LEU A 525 12.83 12.26 2.53
C LEU A 525 14.12 11.55 2.12
N LYS A 526 15.26 12.27 2.15
CA LYS A 526 16.58 11.71 1.83
C LYS A 526 17.00 10.62 2.81
N ILE A 527 16.76 10.82 4.11
CA ILE A 527 17.06 9.83 5.15
C ILE A 527 16.21 8.57 4.94
N SER A 528 14.90 8.73 4.72
CA SER A 528 13.99 7.62 4.46
C SER A 528 14.40 6.82 3.22
N ALA A 529 14.67 7.51 2.10
CA ALA A 529 15.14 6.89 0.86
C ALA A 529 16.47 6.15 1.07
N ARG A 530 17.45 6.77 1.75
CA ARG A 530 18.73 6.14 2.06
C ARG A 530 18.57 4.91 2.95
N ARG A 531 17.70 4.97 3.96
CA ARG A 531 17.41 3.83 4.84
C ARG A 531 16.83 2.66 4.06
N LYS A 532 15.86 2.90 3.16
CA LYS A 532 15.31 1.85 2.28
C LYS A 532 16.40 1.24 1.39
N THR A 533 17.17 2.06 0.69
CA THR A 533 18.24 1.60 -0.20
C THR A 533 19.32 0.81 0.55
N ASN A 534 19.74 1.27 1.73
CA ASN A 534 20.75 0.58 2.52
C ASN A 534 20.25 -0.79 3.01
N ALA A 535 18.99 -0.88 3.44
CA ALA A 535 18.40 -2.15 3.90
C ALA A 535 18.31 -3.18 2.75
N ILE A 536 17.93 -2.74 1.55
CA ILE A 536 17.94 -3.60 0.35
C ILE A 536 19.36 -4.08 0.03
N LYS A 537 20.33 -3.16 -0.05
CA LYS A 537 21.74 -3.49 -0.32
C LYS A 537 22.34 -4.44 0.71
N GLN A 538 21.93 -4.34 1.97
CA GLN A 538 22.38 -5.23 3.03
C GLN A 538 21.90 -6.67 2.77
N VAL A 539 20.65 -6.86 2.36
CA VAL A 539 20.11 -8.18 1.98
C VAL A 539 20.82 -8.72 0.74
N GLU A 540 21.03 -7.89 -0.28
CA GLU A 540 21.78 -8.27 -1.50
C GLU A 540 23.21 -8.72 -1.17
N PHE A 541 23.87 -8.05 -0.23
CA PHE A 541 25.19 -8.44 0.26
C PHE A 541 25.17 -9.79 0.99
N TRP A 542 24.15 -10.05 1.83
CA TRP A 542 23.99 -11.35 2.48
C TRP A 542 23.75 -12.48 1.46
N GLU A 543 22.91 -12.24 0.45
CA GLU A 543 22.65 -13.17 -0.66
C GLU A 543 23.94 -13.52 -1.40
N GLN A 544 24.73 -12.51 -1.77
CA GLN A 544 25.99 -12.71 -2.49
C GLN A 544 26.97 -13.54 -1.67
N ARG A 545 27.17 -13.22 -0.39
CA ARG A 545 28.10 -13.96 0.48
C ARG A 545 27.69 -15.41 0.67
N ALA A 546 26.39 -15.68 0.79
CA ALA A 546 25.89 -17.04 0.94
C ALA A 546 26.18 -17.88 -0.30
N TRP A 547 26.01 -17.34 -1.50
CA TRP A 547 26.31 -18.03 -2.76
C TRP A 547 27.79 -18.19 -3.04
N GLU A 548 28.62 -17.21 -2.70
CA GLU A 548 30.08 -17.35 -2.77
C GLU A 548 30.56 -18.47 -1.83
N SER A 549 29.99 -18.55 -0.63
CA SER A 549 30.32 -19.59 0.37
C SER A 549 29.85 -20.98 -0.04
N GLN A 550 28.79 -21.11 -0.85
CA GLN A 550 28.36 -22.40 -1.39
C GLN A 550 29.25 -22.87 -2.54
N LYS A 551 29.73 -21.95 -3.39
CA LYS A 551 30.65 -22.28 -4.50
C LYS A 551 32.04 -22.70 -4.02
N SER A 552 32.47 -22.22 -2.85
CA SER A 552 33.79 -22.54 -2.28
C SER A 552 33.82 -23.80 -1.43
N ARG A 553 32.67 -24.47 -1.20
CA ARG A 553 32.65 -25.79 -0.58
C ARG A 553 33.09 -26.85 -1.61
N PRO A 554 34.18 -27.61 -1.36
CA PRO A 554 34.52 -28.73 -2.23
C PRO A 554 33.34 -29.70 -2.27
N MET A 555 32.96 -30.17 -3.46
CA MET A 555 31.99 -31.25 -3.61
C MET A 555 32.52 -32.45 -2.82
N GLN A 556 31.85 -32.80 -1.73
CA GLN A 556 32.08 -34.04 -0.98
C GLN A 556 31.28 -35.17 -1.60
#